data_AF-A0A1V6BPC6-F1
#
_entry.id   AF-A0A1V6BPC6-F1
#
_cell.length_a   1.000
_cell.length_b   1.000
_cell.length_c   1.000
_cell.angle_alpha   90.00
_cell.angle_beta   90.00
_cell.angle_gamma   90.00
#
_symmetry.space_group_name_H-M   'P 1'
#
loop_
_entity.id
_entity.type
_entity.pdbx_description
1 polymer ?
#
loop_
_entity_poly.entity_id
_entity_poly.type
_entity_poly.pdbx_seq_one_letter_code
_entity_poly.pdbx_strand_id
1 'polypeptide(L)'
;MDSIKNNLIIKRYIDIFDSNDFVYINSEQLNLKYRIESEIKKYNKIAKTGLRLIVNKNNKENLERIRTIVDKDNSNKNKLLEIDALIKLKDYFSKMGIPENSTNKKRNIIFDEIKKLYPTIQISVIYNEILFKKDNIDFVNISSLSNFTRKLNENKLISKNIYYRGQNNINWEVKPSIFRGNWIKHEQDIIKEMVLRNPSEFEKSNTTLEKLTKMQHYNAPTRLLDLTRNPYIALFFACEENNEQEELSYGEVIFFESNTDPDKYYDSDTVSVLSNISMMSSDFSIDSKIKDKEEFNKSLSVSYLIHQIQYEKPNFVPMINPDDFEKCLIVHVKLDNKRIINQQGLFLLVGMKEKKVEPTDIKKYMKYKNNKRIVFIINHKNKSKILQELDIMNINKGYIYPEIDDVAEYIKNNIYKIEET
;
A
#
# COMPACT_ATOMS: atom_id res chain seq x y z
N MET A 1 -26.24 24.24 6.22
CA MET A 1 -24.86 24.12 5.71
C MET A 1 -24.67 22.67 5.31
N ASP A 2 -24.54 22.37 4.02
CA ASP A 2 -24.21 21.01 3.59
C ASP A 2 -22.96 20.55 4.33
N SER A 3 -23.08 19.43 5.03
CA SER A 3 -22.02 18.87 5.85
C SER A 3 -20.81 18.58 4.96
N ILE A 4 -19.69 19.26 5.23
CA ILE A 4 -18.41 19.04 4.54
C ILE A 4 -17.97 17.56 4.60
N LYS A 5 -18.51 16.80 5.56
CA LYS A 5 -18.31 15.36 5.75
C LYS A 5 -18.76 14.53 4.54
N ASN A 6 -19.76 14.99 3.79
CA ASN A 6 -20.23 14.30 2.58
C ASN A 6 -19.35 14.59 1.36
N ASN A 7 -18.32 15.44 1.49
CA ASN A 7 -17.37 15.69 0.43
C ASN A 7 -16.46 14.46 0.24
N LEU A 8 -16.33 13.99 -1.01
CA LEU A 8 -15.54 12.81 -1.37
C LEU A 8 -14.08 12.88 -0.89
N ILE A 9 -13.47 14.07 -0.93
CA ILE A 9 -12.07 14.27 -0.51
C ILE A 9 -11.93 14.07 1.01
N ILE A 10 -12.89 14.58 1.78
CA ILE A 10 -12.88 14.42 3.24
C ILE A 10 -13.18 12.98 3.62
N LYS A 11 -14.13 12.35 2.93
CA LYS A 11 -14.40 10.92 3.11
C LYS A 11 -13.13 10.08 2.90
N ARG A 12 -12.34 10.37 1.86
CA ARG A 12 -11.06 9.69 1.63
C ARG A 12 -10.07 9.89 2.79
N TYR A 13 -9.98 11.08 3.37
CA TYR A 13 -9.15 11.30 4.57
C TYR A 13 -9.66 10.54 5.80
N ILE A 14 -10.98 10.43 5.96
CA ILE A 14 -11.61 9.63 7.02
C ILE A 14 -11.29 8.15 6.81
N ASP A 15 -11.46 7.63 5.59
CA ASP A 15 -11.16 6.23 5.25
C ASP A 15 -9.68 5.89 5.54
N ILE A 16 -8.75 6.81 5.21
CA ILE A 16 -7.33 6.67 5.57
C ILE A 16 -7.14 6.68 7.08
N PHE A 17 -7.78 7.60 7.80
CA PHE A 17 -7.69 7.68 9.26
C PHE A 17 -8.25 6.43 9.97
N ASP A 18 -9.30 5.84 9.43
CA ASP A 18 -9.88 4.59 9.95
C ASP A 18 -8.98 3.39 9.67
N SER A 19 -8.41 3.30 8.47
CA SER A 19 -7.53 2.18 8.11
C SER A 19 -6.16 2.28 8.79
N ASN A 20 -5.51 3.44 8.75
CA ASN A 20 -4.14 3.61 9.25
C ASN A 20 -4.07 4.07 10.72
N ASP A 21 -5.19 4.41 11.37
CA ASP A 21 -5.23 5.05 12.70
C ASP A 21 -4.58 6.45 12.75
N PHE A 22 -4.22 6.99 11.58
CA PHE A 22 -3.72 8.33 11.38
C PHE A 22 -3.95 8.79 9.93
N VAL A 23 -3.88 10.09 9.68
CA VAL A 23 -3.92 10.68 8.33
C VAL A 23 -2.97 11.86 8.24
N TYR A 24 -2.20 11.91 7.16
CA TYR A 24 -1.36 13.04 6.79
C TYR A 24 -2.07 13.89 5.73
N ILE A 25 -2.08 15.22 5.90
CA ILE A 25 -2.63 16.14 4.90
C ILE A 25 -1.58 17.18 4.58
N ASN A 26 -0.96 17.10 3.40
CA ASN A 26 0.08 18.03 3.02
C ASN A 26 -0.49 19.40 2.61
N SER A 27 0.36 20.43 2.57
CA SER A 27 -0.07 21.79 2.18
C SER A 27 -0.46 21.89 0.70
N GLU A 28 0.17 21.10 -0.17
CA GLU A 28 -0.09 21.10 -1.62
C GLU A 28 -1.50 20.58 -1.95
N GLN A 29 -1.95 19.54 -1.26
CA GLN A 29 -3.30 18.96 -1.34
C GLN A 29 -4.39 19.96 -0.97
N LEU A 30 -4.04 21.01 -0.22
CA LEU A 30 -4.94 22.09 0.24
C LEU A 30 -4.82 23.36 -0.61
N ASN A 31 -3.88 23.41 -1.57
CA ASN A 31 -3.87 24.38 -2.65
C ASN A 31 -4.88 23.94 -3.72
N LEU A 32 -6.15 24.17 -3.42
CA LEU A 32 -7.27 23.67 -4.22
C LEU A 32 -7.28 24.27 -5.61
N LYS A 33 -6.89 25.54 -5.78
CA LYS A 33 -6.74 26.15 -7.10
C LYS A 33 -5.79 25.35 -8.00
N TYR A 34 -4.55 25.14 -7.53
CA TYR A 34 -3.55 24.39 -8.30
C TYR A 34 -3.98 22.94 -8.54
N ARG A 35 -4.52 22.28 -7.51
CA ARG A 35 -4.98 20.90 -7.61
C ARG A 35 -6.13 20.72 -8.61
N ILE A 36 -7.11 21.63 -8.61
CA ILE A 36 -8.21 21.63 -9.59
C ILE A 36 -7.64 21.82 -11.01
N GLU A 37 -6.74 22.79 -11.21
CA GLU A 37 -6.12 23.02 -12.53
C GLU A 37 -5.34 21.79 -13.02
N SER A 38 -4.58 21.14 -12.13
CA SER A 38 -3.82 19.92 -12.45
C SER A 38 -4.75 18.76 -12.81
N GLU A 39 -5.80 18.51 -12.02
CA GLU A 39 -6.74 17.42 -12.30
C GLU A 39 -7.57 17.67 -13.56
N ILE A 40 -7.97 18.91 -13.84
CA ILE A 40 -8.61 19.27 -15.12
C ILE A 40 -7.67 18.97 -16.30
N LYS A 41 -6.39 19.35 -16.21
CA LYS A 41 -5.40 19.05 -17.26
C LYS A 41 -5.27 17.54 -17.45
N LYS A 42 -5.17 16.76 -16.36
CA LYS A 42 -5.08 15.30 -16.40
C LYS A 42 -6.35 14.65 -16.98
N TYR A 43 -7.53 15.21 -16.74
CA TYR A 43 -8.79 14.75 -17.35
C TYR A 43 -8.85 15.10 -18.84
N ASN A 44 -8.51 16.33 -19.22
CA ASN A 44 -8.55 16.78 -20.60
C ASN A 44 -7.61 16.01 -21.55
N LYS A 45 -6.50 15.47 -21.02
CA LYS A 45 -5.59 14.58 -21.77
C LYS A 45 -6.26 13.27 -22.21
N ILE A 46 -7.20 12.75 -21.41
CA ILE A 46 -7.87 11.46 -21.65
C ILE A 46 -9.31 11.62 -22.17
N ALA A 47 -9.90 12.82 -22.03
CA ALA A 47 -11.26 13.11 -22.45
C ALA A 47 -11.37 13.41 -23.96
N LYS A 48 -12.48 12.97 -24.55
CA LYS A 48 -12.85 13.30 -25.94
C LYS A 48 -13.04 14.81 -26.10
N THR A 49 -12.76 15.34 -27.29
CA THR A 49 -12.73 16.80 -27.58
C THR A 49 -13.99 17.55 -27.13
N GLY A 50 -15.18 16.94 -27.25
CA GLY A 50 -16.46 17.54 -26.82
C GLY A 50 -16.77 17.46 -25.33
N LEU A 51 -15.99 16.70 -24.55
CA LEU A 51 -16.21 16.42 -23.12
C LEU A 51 -15.17 17.11 -22.22
N ARG A 52 -14.28 17.92 -22.81
CA ARG A 52 -13.22 18.63 -22.07
C ARG A 52 -13.78 19.74 -21.17
N LEU A 53 -13.12 19.94 -20.04
CA LEU A 53 -13.36 21.02 -19.09
C LEU A 53 -12.46 22.23 -19.40
N ILE A 54 -12.81 23.41 -18.91
CA ILE A 54 -12.07 24.63 -19.21
C ILE A 54 -11.15 24.96 -18.02
N VAL A 55 -9.85 24.99 -18.29
CA VAL A 55 -8.82 25.39 -17.31
C VAL A 55 -9.01 26.89 -17.01
N ASN A 56 -8.93 27.29 -15.73
CA ASN A 56 -9.06 28.68 -15.26
C ASN A 56 -10.42 29.37 -15.43
N LYS A 57 -11.51 28.63 -15.68
CA LYS A 57 -12.87 29.20 -15.72
C LYS A 57 -13.51 29.30 -14.33
N ASN A 58 -14.64 30.02 -14.24
CA ASN A 58 -15.44 30.13 -13.02
C ASN A 58 -15.84 28.73 -12.51
N ASN A 59 -15.67 28.49 -11.20
CA ASN A 59 -16.03 27.24 -10.52
C ASN A 59 -17.47 26.79 -10.87
N LYS A 60 -18.41 27.74 -10.97
CA LYS A 60 -19.83 27.47 -11.27
C LYS A 60 -20.05 26.85 -12.65
N GLU A 61 -19.36 27.35 -13.68
CA GLU A 61 -19.51 26.86 -15.06
C GLU A 61 -18.88 25.46 -15.22
N ASN A 62 -17.76 25.21 -14.54
CA ASN A 62 -17.15 23.89 -14.53
C ASN A 62 -18.05 22.88 -13.80
N LEU A 63 -18.70 23.24 -12.69
CA LEU A 63 -19.68 22.36 -12.02
C LEU A 63 -20.88 22.02 -12.92
N GLU A 64 -21.45 23.01 -13.61
CA GLU A 64 -22.56 22.79 -14.56
C GLU A 64 -22.15 21.86 -15.69
N ARG A 65 -20.96 22.08 -16.26
CA ARG A 65 -20.42 21.23 -17.33
C ARG A 65 -20.15 19.80 -16.84
N ILE A 66 -19.58 19.64 -15.64
CA ILE A 66 -19.37 18.33 -15.01
C ILE A 66 -20.69 17.56 -14.90
N ARG A 67 -21.78 18.20 -14.44
CA ARG A 67 -23.10 17.58 -14.36
C ARG A 67 -23.61 17.08 -15.72
N THR A 68 -23.33 17.81 -16.80
CA THR A 68 -23.77 17.42 -18.16
C THR A 68 -22.93 16.29 -18.77
N ILE A 69 -21.65 16.18 -18.41
CA ILE A 69 -20.72 15.22 -19.02
C ILE A 69 -20.51 13.94 -18.18
N VAL A 70 -20.76 13.96 -16.87
CA VAL A 70 -20.56 12.82 -15.96
C VAL A 70 -21.27 11.56 -16.44
N ASP A 71 -22.49 11.69 -16.95
CA ASP A 71 -23.27 10.55 -17.45
C ASP A 71 -22.87 10.15 -18.89
N LYS A 72 -22.17 11.03 -19.62
CA LYS A 72 -21.70 10.79 -20.99
C LYS A 72 -20.30 10.18 -21.04
N ASP A 73 -19.46 10.42 -20.03
CA ASP A 73 -18.11 9.87 -19.88
C ASP A 73 -18.04 8.87 -18.71
N ASN A 74 -18.75 7.74 -18.86
CA ASN A 74 -18.74 6.67 -17.83
C ASN A 74 -17.33 6.13 -17.56
N SER A 75 -16.44 6.13 -18.56
CA SER A 75 -15.04 5.71 -18.40
C SER A 75 -14.25 6.58 -17.42
N ASN A 76 -14.49 7.90 -17.42
CA ASN A 76 -13.73 8.85 -16.60
C ASN A 76 -14.55 9.44 -15.44
N LYS A 77 -15.71 8.86 -15.13
CA LYS A 77 -16.67 9.33 -14.13
C LYS A 77 -16.01 9.61 -12.77
N ASN A 78 -15.14 8.72 -12.29
CA ASN A 78 -14.46 8.91 -10.99
C ASN A 78 -13.61 10.18 -10.95
N LYS A 79 -12.91 10.49 -12.05
CA LYS A 79 -12.07 11.69 -12.16
C LYS A 79 -12.91 12.96 -12.17
N LEU A 80 -14.07 12.92 -12.83
CA LEU A 80 -15.04 14.02 -12.82
C LEU A 80 -15.65 14.25 -11.43
N LEU A 81 -15.98 13.18 -10.70
CA LEU A 81 -16.47 13.25 -9.31
C LEU A 81 -15.41 13.81 -8.37
N GLU A 82 -14.13 13.48 -8.57
CA GLU A 82 -13.02 14.06 -7.81
C GLU A 82 -12.89 15.57 -8.05
N ILE A 83 -12.96 16.02 -9.30
CA ILE A 83 -12.92 17.46 -9.65
C ILE A 83 -14.13 18.19 -9.05
N ASP A 84 -15.34 17.63 -9.14
CA ASP A 84 -16.54 18.20 -8.51
C ASP A 84 -16.38 18.35 -6.98
N ALA A 85 -15.83 17.33 -6.32
CA ALA A 85 -15.57 17.36 -4.89
C ALA A 85 -14.54 18.44 -4.51
N LEU A 86 -13.47 18.59 -5.30
CA LEU A 86 -12.47 19.65 -5.10
C LEU A 86 -13.06 21.05 -5.25
N ILE A 87 -13.89 21.28 -6.27
CA ILE A 87 -14.56 22.57 -6.47
C ILE A 87 -15.51 22.87 -5.31
N LYS A 88 -16.33 21.90 -4.88
CA LYS A 88 -17.22 22.05 -3.73
C LYS A 88 -16.46 22.34 -2.43
N LEU A 89 -15.31 21.71 -2.24
CA LEU A 89 -14.44 21.96 -1.07
C LEU A 89 -13.86 23.38 -1.10
N LYS A 90 -13.46 23.86 -2.28
CA LYS A 90 -12.97 25.24 -2.48
C LYS A 90 -14.07 26.27 -2.21
N ASP A 91 -15.28 26.03 -2.71
CA ASP A 91 -16.44 26.90 -2.46
C ASP A 91 -16.83 26.93 -0.98
N TYR A 92 -16.71 25.80 -0.28
CA TYR A 92 -16.94 25.72 1.17
C TYR A 92 -15.98 26.63 1.95
N PHE A 93 -14.66 26.52 1.70
CA PHE A 93 -13.68 27.38 2.38
C PHE A 93 -13.85 28.86 2.03
N SER A 94 -14.22 29.16 0.78
CA SER A 94 -14.49 30.53 0.33
C SER A 94 -15.70 31.13 1.07
N LYS A 95 -16.78 30.36 1.27
CA LYS A 95 -17.96 30.79 2.05
C LYS A 95 -17.66 31.04 3.53
N MET A 96 -16.65 30.36 4.08
CA MET A 96 -16.16 30.60 5.44
C MET A 96 -15.19 31.78 5.54
N GLY A 97 -14.88 32.47 4.44
CA GLY A 97 -13.95 33.60 4.42
C GLY A 97 -12.47 33.20 4.58
N ILE A 98 -12.11 31.95 4.26
CA ILE A 98 -10.74 31.46 4.41
C ILE A 98 -9.95 31.75 3.13
N PRO A 99 -8.82 32.48 3.21
CA PRO A 99 -8.00 32.77 2.04
C PRO A 99 -7.43 31.50 1.41
N GLU A 100 -7.26 31.49 0.09
CA GLU A 100 -6.78 30.32 -0.65
C GLU A 100 -5.39 29.86 -0.19
N ASN A 101 -4.52 30.82 0.17
CA ASN A 101 -3.15 30.57 0.62
C ASN A 101 -3.08 30.06 2.08
N SER A 102 -4.18 30.07 2.83
CA SER A 102 -4.21 29.66 4.24
C SER A 102 -4.36 28.14 4.40
N THR A 103 -3.41 27.37 3.87
CA THR A 103 -3.44 25.89 3.91
C THR A 103 -3.53 25.32 5.32
N ASN A 104 -2.79 25.89 6.29
CA ASN A 104 -2.86 25.46 7.69
C ASN A 104 -4.26 25.64 8.31
N LYS A 105 -4.97 26.74 7.99
CA LYS A 105 -6.34 26.96 8.47
C LYS A 105 -7.31 25.94 7.87
N LYS A 106 -7.20 25.69 6.56
CA LYS A 106 -7.98 24.65 5.86
C LYS A 106 -7.75 23.27 6.50
N ARG A 107 -6.49 22.92 6.80
CA ARG A 107 -6.13 21.66 7.46
C ARG A 107 -6.77 21.53 8.83
N ASN A 108 -6.65 22.56 9.67
CA ASN A 108 -7.21 22.54 11.03
C ASN A 108 -8.72 22.31 11.01
N ILE A 109 -9.44 22.92 10.07
CA ILE A 109 -10.88 22.69 9.91
C ILE A 109 -11.18 21.25 9.54
N ILE A 110 -10.42 20.67 8.59
CA ILE A 110 -10.58 19.25 8.23
C ILE A 110 -10.30 18.36 9.44
N PHE A 111 -9.22 18.64 10.19
CA PHE A 111 -8.90 17.89 11.42
C PHE A 111 -9.99 18.00 12.47
N ASP A 112 -10.58 19.18 12.67
CA ASP A 112 -11.65 19.37 13.64
C ASP A 112 -12.94 18.65 13.21
N GLU A 113 -13.23 18.59 11.91
CA GLU A 113 -14.34 17.78 11.39
C GLU A 113 -14.12 16.28 11.58
N ILE A 114 -12.89 15.79 11.40
CA ILE A 114 -12.53 14.39 11.70
C ILE A 114 -12.64 14.14 13.20
N LYS A 115 -12.09 15.00 14.06
CA LYS A 115 -12.19 14.85 15.54
C LYS A 115 -13.64 14.77 16.02
N LYS A 116 -14.54 15.58 15.44
CA LYS A 116 -15.98 15.56 15.78
C LYS A 116 -16.65 14.20 15.50
N LEU A 117 -16.10 13.37 14.62
CA LEU A 117 -16.62 12.03 14.34
C LEU A 117 -16.24 11.00 15.40
N TYR A 118 -15.21 11.26 16.20
CA TYR A 118 -14.67 10.32 17.19
C TYR A 118 -14.56 10.97 18.57
N PRO A 119 -15.69 11.34 19.21
CA PRO A 119 -15.68 12.07 20.48
C PRO A 119 -15.06 11.28 21.64
N THR A 120 -15.02 9.95 21.55
CA THR A 120 -14.52 9.04 22.59
C THR A 120 -13.04 8.66 22.43
N ILE A 121 -12.40 9.01 21.31
CA ILE A 121 -11.02 8.60 20.99
C ILE A 121 -10.07 9.77 21.26
N GLN A 122 -8.95 9.52 21.95
CA GLN A 122 -7.94 10.56 22.13
C GLN A 122 -7.18 10.79 20.81
N ILE A 123 -7.46 11.92 20.16
CA ILE A 123 -6.82 12.31 18.90
C ILE A 123 -5.80 13.42 19.15
N SER A 124 -4.64 13.33 18.51
CA SER A 124 -3.56 14.33 18.60
C SER A 124 -3.04 14.68 17.21
N VAL A 125 -2.38 15.83 17.12
CA VAL A 125 -1.71 16.31 15.90
C VAL A 125 -0.22 16.39 16.16
N ILE A 126 0.59 15.88 15.24
CA ILE A 126 2.04 16.03 15.25
C ILE A 126 2.49 16.79 13.99
N TYR A 127 3.52 17.63 14.14
CA TYR A 127 4.08 18.49 13.09
C TYR A 127 3.07 19.41 12.38
N ASN A 128 1.89 19.64 12.96
CA ASN A 128 0.77 20.37 12.35
C ASN A 128 0.25 19.78 11.03
N GLU A 129 0.62 18.53 10.71
CA GLU A 129 0.33 17.91 9.41
C GLU A 129 -0.24 16.51 9.50
N ILE A 130 -0.04 15.80 10.63
CA ILE A 130 -0.48 14.43 10.84
C ILE A 130 -1.46 14.38 12.02
N LEU A 131 -2.68 13.92 11.77
CA LEU A 131 -3.70 13.65 12.79
C LEU A 131 -3.70 12.16 13.11
N PHE A 132 -3.66 11.75 14.37
CA PHE A 132 -3.57 10.34 14.75
C PHE A 132 -4.31 10.00 16.05
N LYS A 133 -4.71 8.73 16.18
CA LYS A 133 -5.27 8.15 17.41
C LYS A 133 -4.13 7.89 18.39
N LYS A 134 -4.03 8.72 19.43
CA LYS A 134 -2.91 8.73 20.40
C LYS A 134 -2.79 7.40 21.16
N ASP A 135 -3.90 6.71 21.36
CA ASP A 135 -3.94 5.43 22.07
C ASP A 135 -3.49 4.25 21.22
N ASN A 136 -3.46 4.39 19.89
CA ASN A 136 -3.16 3.30 18.96
C ASN A 136 -1.74 3.37 18.39
N ILE A 137 -1.13 4.56 18.33
CA ILE A 137 0.13 4.79 17.59
C ILE A 137 1.21 5.40 18.50
N ASP A 138 2.43 4.88 18.36
CA ASP A 138 3.65 5.46 18.92
C ASP A 138 4.59 5.89 17.77
N PHE A 139 4.64 7.19 17.51
CA PHE A 139 5.45 7.76 16.43
C PHE A 139 6.88 8.04 16.87
N VAL A 140 7.84 7.58 16.06
CA VAL A 140 9.26 7.84 16.27
C VAL A 140 9.83 8.57 15.06
N ASN A 141 10.29 9.80 15.26
CA ASN A 141 10.88 10.60 14.20
C ASN A 141 12.29 10.17 13.87
N ILE A 142 12.56 10.00 12.58
CA ILE A 142 13.87 9.63 12.03
C ILE A 142 14.41 10.78 11.18
N SER A 143 15.62 11.22 11.52
CA SER A 143 16.29 12.37 10.89
C SER A 143 17.61 12.06 10.20
N SER A 144 18.19 10.90 10.49
CA SER A 144 19.48 10.42 9.95
C SER A 144 19.60 8.92 10.19
N LEU A 145 20.54 8.28 9.52
CA LEU A 145 20.87 6.87 9.71
C LEU A 145 21.31 6.58 11.14
N SER A 146 22.15 7.45 11.74
CA SER A 146 22.58 7.31 13.14
C SER A 146 21.41 7.39 14.13
N ASN A 147 20.45 8.29 13.88
CA ASN A 147 19.23 8.40 14.65
C ASN A 147 18.37 7.12 14.51
N PHE A 148 18.24 6.60 13.29
CA PHE A 148 17.53 5.36 12.99
C PHE A 148 18.08 4.17 13.78
N THR A 149 19.39 3.92 13.70
CA THR A 149 20.04 2.81 14.42
C THR A 149 19.86 2.92 15.92
N ARG A 150 19.99 4.13 16.49
CA ARG A 150 19.74 4.36 17.92
C ARG A 150 18.30 4.04 18.29
N LYS A 151 17.32 4.51 17.50
CA LYS A 151 15.89 4.26 17.74
C LYS A 151 15.49 2.80 17.59
N LEU A 152 16.11 2.05 16.69
CA LEU A 152 15.92 0.60 16.60
C LEU A 152 16.33 -0.10 17.90
N ASN A 153 17.49 0.24 18.46
CA ASN A 153 17.99 -0.33 19.71
C ASN A 153 17.12 0.05 20.92
N GLU A 154 16.79 1.33 21.08
CA GLU A 154 15.94 1.84 22.17
C GLU A 154 14.57 1.14 22.22
N ASN A 155 14.05 0.73 21.05
CA ASN A 155 12.77 0.04 20.94
C ASN A 155 12.87 -1.49 20.84
N LYS A 156 14.07 -2.07 20.98
CA LYS A 156 14.33 -3.52 20.84
C LYS A 156 13.81 -4.09 19.52
N LEU A 157 13.94 -3.32 18.45
CA LEU A 157 13.45 -3.70 17.13
C LEU A 157 14.45 -4.52 16.33
N ILE A 158 15.66 -4.75 16.84
CA ILE A 158 16.67 -5.60 16.23
C ILE A 158 16.58 -7.00 16.85
N SER A 159 15.89 -7.90 16.19
CA SER A 159 15.72 -9.29 16.60
C SER A 159 15.54 -10.19 15.38
N LYS A 160 15.81 -11.50 15.52
CA LYS A 160 15.65 -12.49 14.44
C LYS A 160 14.21 -12.64 13.94
N ASN A 161 13.23 -12.32 14.79
CA ASN A 161 11.80 -12.48 14.52
C ASN A 161 11.10 -11.17 14.12
N ILE A 162 11.88 -10.10 13.90
CA ILE A 162 11.35 -8.80 13.48
C ILE A 162 11.67 -8.57 12.01
N TYR A 163 10.63 -8.16 11.28
CA TYR A 163 10.68 -7.88 9.86
C TYR A 163 10.27 -6.45 9.60
N TYR A 164 10.79 -5.87 8.52
CA TYR A 164 10.64 -4.46 8.25
C TYR A 164 9.98 -4.24 6.88
N ARG A 165 9.22 -3.16 6.77
CA ARG A 165 8.69 -2.67 5.50
C ARG A 165 8.82 -1.15 5.44
N GLY A 166 9.40 -0.63 4.37
CA GLY A 166 9.39 0.80 4.07
C GLY A 166 8.23 1.17 3.16
N GLN A 167 7.63 2.33 3.39
CA GLN A 167 6.74 2.98 2.44
C GLN A 167 7.13 4.45 2.31
N ASN A 168 7.22 4.95 1.09
CA ASN A 168 7.60 6.34 0.86
C ASN A 168 6.48 7.35 1.16
N ASN A 169 5.25 6.86 1.36
CA ASN A 169 4.07 7.66 1.64
C ASN A 169 3.27 7.07 2.80
N ILE A 170 3.21 7.83 3.89
CA ILE A 170 2.54 7.46 5.14
C ILE A 170 1.03 7.22 4.99
N ASN A 171 0.38 7.80 3.97
CA ASN A 171 -1.07 7.61 3.73
C ASN A 171 -1.37 6.31 2.98
N TRP A 172 -0.36 5.55 2.54
CA TRP A 172 -0.60 4.27 1.90
C TRP A 172 -1.06 3.24 2.92
N GLU A 173 -2.14 2.54 2.57
CA GLU A 173 -2.62 1.42 3.36
C GLU A 173 -1.63 0.26 3.26
N VAL A 174 -1.37 -0.39 4.40
CA VAL A 174 -0.49 -1.57 4.47
C VAL A 174 -1.25 -2.80 3.95
N LYS A 175 -1.39 -2.88 2.64
CA LYS A 175 -2.21 -3.88 1.96
C LYS A 175 -1.53 -4.39 0.68
N PRO A 176 -1.59 -5.71 0.39
CA PRO A 176 -1.14 -6.26 -0.88
C PRO A 176 -1.81 -5.60 -2.08
N SER A 177 -1.06 -5.55 -3.18
CA SER A 177 -1.43 -4.89 -4.43
C SER A 177 -2.71 -5.46 -5.05
N ILE A 178 -2.97 -6.77 -4.92
CA ILE A 178 -4.19 -7.41 -5.45
C ILE A 178 -5.48 -6.87 -4.83
N PHE A 179 -5.43 -6.45 -3.57
CA PHE A 179 -6.61 -5.96 -2.86
C PHE A 179 -6.78 -4.43 -3.01
N ARG A 180 -5.95 -3.77 -3.83
CA ARG A 180 -6.07 -2.35 -4.16
C ARG A 180 -6.94 -2.21 -5.42
N GLY A 181 -8.20 -1.81 -5.26
CA GLY A 181 -9.14 -1.71 -6.37
C GLY A 181 -9.83 -3.05 -6.69
N ASN A 182 -10.00 -3.37 -7.98
CA ASN A 182 -10.80 -4.52 -8.42
C ASN A 182 -9.98 -5.73 -8.90
N TRP A 183 -8.65 -5.72 -8.75
CA TRP A 183 -7.78 -6.79 -9.26
C TRP A 183 -8.09 -8.17 -8.65
N ILE A 184 -8.49 -8.23 -7.39
CA ILE A 184 -8.85 -9.47 -6.69
C ILE A 184 -9.94 -10.29 -7.40
N LYS A 185 -10.82 -9.64 -8.18
CA LYS A 185 -11.85 -10.31 -8.98
C LYS A 185 -11.30 -11.07 -10.19
N HIS A 186 -10.08 -10.73 -10.61
CA HIS A 186 -9.39 -11.25 -11.78
C HIS A 186 -8.05 -11.91 -11.42
N GLU A 187 -7.80 -12.22 -10.14
CA GLU A 187 -6.50 -12.74 -9.69
C GLU A 187 -6.06 -14.00 -10.47
N GLN A 188 -6.99 -14.94 -10.68
CA GLN A 188 -6.72 -16.15 -11.45
C GLN A 188 -6.40 -15.84 -12.92
N ASP A 189 -7.13 -14.92 -13.53
CA ASP A 189 -6.95 -14.53 -14.94
C ASP A 189 -5.61 -13.84 -15.14
N ILE A 190 -5.21 -12.96 -14.22
CA ILE A 190 -3.93 -12.24 -14.25
C ILE A 190 -2.77 -13.25 -14.19
N ILE A 191 -2.84 -14.23 -13.29
CA ILE A 191 -1.81 -15.29 -13.19
C ILE A 191 -1.72 -16.08 -14.50
N LYS A 192 -2.87 -16.53 -15.02
CA LYS A 192 -2.92 -17.31 -16.26
C LYS A 192 -2.38 -16.53 -17.47
N GLU A 193 -2.77 -15.27 -17.62
CA GLU A 193 -2.31 -14.41 -18.73
C GLU A 193 -0.81 -14.12 -18.64
N MET A 194 -0.26 -13.90 -17.45
CA MET A 194 1.19 -13.71 -17.28
C MET A 194 1.97 -14.96 -17.66
N VAL A 195 1.53 -16.14 -17.21
CA VAL A 195 2.18 -17.40 -17.56
C VAL A 195 2.05 -17.69 -19.06
N LEU A 196 0.86 -17.46 -19.64
CA LEU A 196 0.59 -17.69 -21.07
C LEU A 196 1.46 -16.81 -21.98
N ARG A 197 1.63 -15.53 -21.63
CA ARG A 197 2.37 -14.56 -22.45
C ARG A 197 3.88 -14.65 -22.26
N ASN A 198 4.34 -15.14 -21.10
CA ASN A 198 5.75 -15.16 -20.74
C ASN A 198 6.21 -16.56 -20.24
N PRO A 199 5.96 -17.66 -20.97
CA PRO A 199 6.19 -19.01 -20.47
C PRO A 199 7.64 -19.28 -20.04
N SER A 200 8.63 -18.71 -20.74
CA SER A 200 10.05 -18.85 -20.40
C SER A 200 10.41 -18.22 -19.04
N GLU A 201 9.72 -17.16 -18.63
CA GLU A 201 9.97 -16.51 -17.34
C GLU A 201 9.46 -17.32 -16.15
N PHE A 202 8.48 -18.19 -16.39
CA PHE A 202 7.83 -19.03 -15.38
C PHE A 202 8.23 -20.51 -15.45
N GLU A 203 9.16 -20.88 -16.35
CA GLU A 203 9.57 -22.28 -16.55
C GLU A 203 10.08 -22.95 -15.27
N LYS A 204 10.72 -22.17 -14.38
CA LYS A 204 11.23 -22.64 -13.08
C LYS A 204 10.25 -22.45 -11.92
N SER A 205 9.07 -21.89 -12.18
CA SER A 205 8.04 -21.60 -11.17
C SER A 205 7.00 -22.72 -11.15
N ASN A 206 7.34 -23.81 -10.44
CA ASN A 206 6.51 -25.01 -10.38
C ASN A 206 5.29 -24.81 -9.48
N THR A 207 5.44 -24.04 -8.41
CA THR A 207 4.38 -23.77 -7.43
C THR A 207 3.71 -22.42 -7.65
N THR A 208 2.48 -22.28 -7.14
CA THR A 208 1.72 -21.03 -7.18
C THR A 208 2.44 -19.92 -6.42
N LEU A 209 3.09 -20.23 -5.29
CA LEU A 209 3.92 -19.25 -4.56
C LEU A 209 5.07 -18.70 -5.42
N GLU A 210 5.79 -19.57 -6.13
CA GLU A 210 6.90 -19.14 -7.01
C GLU A 210 6.39 -18.25 -8.14
N LYS A 211 5.22 -18.59 -8.73
CA LYS A 211 4.56 -17.74 -9.73
C LYS A 211 4.21 -16.37 -9.14
N LEU A 212 3.57 -16.32 -7.97
CA LEU A 212 3.23 -15.06 -7.29
C LEU A 212 4.49 -14.23 -6.96
N THR A 213 5.57 -14.88 -6.53
CA THR A 213 6.84 -14.20 -6.23
C THR A 213 7.45 -13.57 -7.49
N LYS A 214 7.47 -14.32 -8.60
CA LYS A 214 7.93 -13.82 -9.90
C LYS A 214 7.04 -12.70 -10.44
N MET A 215 5.72 -12.79 -10.26
CA MET A 215 4.77 -11.74 -10.61
C MET A 215 5.00 -10.46 -9.81
N GLN A 216 5.21 -10.57 -8.50
CA GLN A 216 5.48 -9.44 -7.60
C GLN A 216 6.76 -8.69 -8.01
N HIS A 217 7.79 -9.41 -8.47
CA HIS A 217 9.02 -8.83 -9.00
C HIS A 217 8.75 -7.90 -10.20
N TYR A 218 7.84 -8.27 -11.10
CA TYR A 218 7.39 -7.44 -12.23
C TYR A 218 6.25 -6.48 -11.87
N ASN A 219 6.04 -6.19 -10.59
CA ASN A 219 5.01 -5.28 -10.09
C ASN A 219 3.56 -5.68 -10.45
N ALA A 220 3.31 -6.94 -10.81
CA ALA A 220 1.97 -7.43 -11.02
C ALA A 220 1.21 -7.55 -9.68
N PRO A 221 -0.11 -7.34 -9.67
CA PRO A 221 -0.88 -7.37 -8.43
C PRO A 221 -0.92 -8.79 -7.85
N THR A 222 -0.48 -8.94 -6.60
CA THR A 222 -0.49 -10.22 -5.88
C THR A 222 -0.97 -10.05 -4.44
N ARG A 223 -1.29 -11.18 -3.79
CA ARG A 223 -1.59 -11.28 -2.36
C ARG A 223 -0.36 -11.20 -1.45
N LEU A 224 0.84 -11.06 -2.03
CA LEU A 224 2.08 -10.91 -1.29
C LEU A 224 2.26 -9.44 -0.88
N LEU A 225 2.79 -9.23 0.32
CA LEU A 225 3.27 -7.94 0.78
C LEU A 225 4.77 -8.08 1.06
N ASP A 226 5.57 -7.20 0.46
CA ASP A 226 7.04 -7.25 0.59
C ASP A 226 7.46 -6.92 2.03
N LEU A 227 8.36 -7.75 2.55
CA LEU A 227 9.05 -7.58 3.81
C LEU A 227 10.55 -7.74 3.57
N THR A 228 11.37 -7.17 4.44
CA THR A 228 12.83 -7.37 4.43
C THR A 228 13.32 -7.74 5.83
N ARG A 229 14.38 -8.55 5.88
CA ARG A 229 15.14 -8.80 7.11
C ARG A 229 16.10 -7.65 7.48
N ASN A 230 16.38 -6.75 6.53
CA ASN A 230 17.32 -5.66 6.74
C ASN A 230 16.60 -4.34 7.00
N PRO A 231 16.74 -3.74 8.21
CA PRO A 231 16.06 -2.48 8.53
C PRO A 231 16.50 -1.32 7.65
N TYR A 232 17.72 -1.33 7.12
CA TYR A 232 18.25 -0.27 6.26
C TYR A 232 17.68 -0.32 4.83
N ILE A 233 17.30 -1.52 4.37
CA ILE A 233 16.58 -1.68 3.11
C ILE A 233 15.14 -1.16 3.25
N ALA A 234 14.49 -1.40 4.39
CA ALA A 234 13.20 -0.77 4.68
C ALA A 234 13.33 0.76 4.77
N LEU A 235 14.40 1.27 5.38
CA LEU A 235 14.66 2.72 5.41
C LEU A 235 14.87 3.29 4.00
N PHE A 236 15.58 2.57 3.13
CA PHE A 236 15.73 2.93 1.71
C PHE A 236 14.36 3.08 1.04
N PHE A 237 13.49 2.08 1.13
CA PHE A 237 12.13 2.14 0.55
C PHE A 237 11.24 3.22 1.18
N ALA A 238 11.48 3.61 2.43
CA ALA A 238 10.78 4.72 3.06
C ALA A 238 11.24 6.09 2.54
N CYS A 239 12.46 6.17 1.99
CA CYS A 239 13.06 7.41 1.51
C CYS A 239 13.06 7.54 -0.02
N GLU A 240 13.03 6.43 -0.76
CA GLU A 240 13.05 6.41 -2.22
C GLU A 240 11.81 7.12 -2.80
N GLU A 241 12.05 8.01 -3.75
CA GLU A 241 11.02 8.70 -4.51
C GLU A 241 11.03 8.13 -5.92
N ASN A 242 9.90 7.57 -6.36
CA ASN A 242 9.85 6.84 -7.62
C ASN A 242 9.71 7.75 -8.84
N ASN A 243 9.25 9.00 -8.66
CA ASN A 243 9.10 9.99 -9.72
C ASN A 243 9.15 11.42 -9.16
N GLU A 244 9.68 12.38 -9.93
CA GLU A 244 9.62 13.83 -9.65
C GLU A 244 8.18 14.39 -9.52
N GLN A 245 7.17 13.59 -9.89
CA GLN A 245 5.75 13.95 -9.83
C GLN A 245 5.03 13.43 -8.58
N GLU A 246 5.70 12.66 -7.73
CA GLU A 246 5.09 12.17 -6.48
C GLU A 246 4.94 13.33 -5.48
N GLU A 247 3.75 13.43 -4.87
CA GLU A 247 3.49 14.44 -3.84
C GLU A 247 4.43 14.22 -2.65
N LEU A 248 5.03 15.32 -2.16
CA LEU A 248 5.86 15.29 -0.96
C LEU A 248 5.05 14.67 0.20
N SER A 249 5.59 13.60 0.76
CA SER A 249 4.99 12.86 1.88
C SER A 249 6.04 12.35 2.84
N TYR A 250 5.60 12.04 4.06
CA TYR A 250 6.43 11.35 5.04
C TYR A 250 6.64 9.91 4.58
N GLY A 251 7.87 9.43 4.72
CA GLY A 251 8.16 8.00 4.67
C GLY A 251 7.80 7.33 5.98
N GLU A 252 7.53 6.04 5.95
CA GLU A 252 7.36 5.22 7.15
C GLU A 252 8.10 3.89 7.07
N VAL A 253 8.61 3.45 8.22
CA VAL A 253 9.09 2.08 8.42
C VAL A 253 8.16 1.40 9.42
N ILE A 254 7.57 0.29 8.96
CA ILE A 254 6.64 -0.56 9.70
C ILE A 254 7.38 -1.83 10.11
N PHE A 255 7.02 -2.35 11.28
CA PHE A 255 7.62 -3.53 11.87
C PHE A 255 6.57 -4.64 11.99
N PHE A 256 6.97 -5.86 11.66
CA PHE A 256 6.18 -7.07 11.76
C PHE A 256 6.90 -8.06 12.68
N GLU A 257 6.13 -8.90 13.37
CA GLU A 257 6.68 -9.89 14.30
C GLU A 257 5.92 -11.21 14.18
N SER A 258 6.66 -12.31 14.11
CA SER A 258 6.13 -13.68 14.02
C SER A 258 5.60 -14.18 15.38
N ASN A 259 4.62 -13.48 15.98
CA ASN A 259 4.16 -13.76 17.34
C ASN A 259 3.21 -14.96 17.44
N THR A 260 2.35 -15.17 16.46
CA THR A 260 1.26 -16.17 16.52
C THR A 260 1.57 -17.44 15.75
N ASP A 261 2.28 -17.32 14.62
CA ASP A 261 2.60 -18.43 13.74
C ASP A 261 4.10 -18.42 13.45
N PRO A 262 4.78 -19.58 13.48
CA PRO A 262 6.17 -19.66 13.10
C PRO A 262 6.31 -19.31 11.61
N ASP A 263 7.43 -18.69 11.28
CA ASP A 263 7.86 -18.51 9.90
C ASP A 263 7.69 -19.80 9.09
N LYS A 264 7.19 -19.66 7.87
CA LYS A 264 7.04 -20.77 6.94
C LYS A 264 8.06 -20.66 5.82
N TYR A 265 8.45 -21.80 5.29
CA TYR A 265 9.28 -21.90 4.09
C TYR A 265 8.40 -22.20 2.88
N TYR A 266 8.94 -21.96 1.70
CA TYR A 266 8.25 -22.10 0.42
C TYR A 266 7.57 -23.46 0.18
N ASP A 267 8.00 -24.52 0.87
CA ASP A 267 7.53 -25.90 0.72
C ASP A 267 6.45 -26.32 1.74
N SER A 268 6.11 -25.44 2.68
CA SER A 268 5.10 -25.71 3.71
C SER A 268 3.70 -25.92 3.11
N ASP A 269 2.97 -26.91 3.60
CA ASP A 269 1.58 -27.20 3.17
C ASP A 269 0.65 -26.01 3.32
N THR A 270 0.71 -25.30 4.46
CA THR A 270 -0.09 -24.08 4.69
C THR A 270 0.19 -22.99 3.65
N VAL A 271 1.43 -22.89 3.16
CA VAL A 271 1.82 -21.92 2.12
C VAL A 271 1.24 -22.35 0.77
N SER A 272 1.25 -23.65 0.45
CA SER A 272 0.55 -24.18 -0.73
C SER A 272 -0.96 -23.90 -0.65
N VAL A 273 -1.59 -24.11 0.50
CA VAL A 273 -3.02 -23.79 0.70
C VAL A 273 -3.31 -22.31 0.41
N LEU A 274 -2.59 -21.40 1.09
CA LEU A 274 -2.88 -19.97 0.97
C LEU A 274 -2.50 -19.37 -0.39
N SER A 275 -1.45 -19.88 -1.03
CA SER A 275 -1.07 -19.44 -2.37
C SER A 275 -2.10 -19.90 -3.41
N ASN A 276 -2.57 -21.16 -3.37
CA ASN A 276 -3.51 -21.69 -4.36
C ASN A 276 -4.92 -21.08 -4.31
N ILE A 277 -5.30 -20.39 -3.24
CA ILE A 277 -6.50 -19.54 -3.26
C ILE A 277 -6.43 -18.51 -4.42
N SER A 278 -5.22 -18.10 -4.84
CA SER A 278 -5.05 -17.18 -5.97
C SER A 278 -5.54 -17.76 -7.30
N MET A 279 -5.48 -19.09 -7.43
CA MET A 279 -5.93 -19.86 -8.59
C MET A 279 -7.42 -20.18 -8.57
N MET A 280 -8.13 -19.91 -7.48
CA MET A 280 -9.58 -20.11 -7.38
C MET A 280 -10.35 -18.97 -8.06
N SER A 281 -11.62 -19.20 -8.40
CA SER A 281 -12.53 -18.17 -8.91
C SER A 281 -12.82 -17.09 -7.86
N SER A 282 -13.32 -15.92 -8.29
CA SER A 282 -13.54 -14.77 -7.40
C SER A 282 -14.70 -14.94 -6.41
N ASP A 283 -15.62 -15.87 -6.69
CA ASP A 283 -16.72 -16.29 -5.82
C ASP A 283 -16.32 -17.39 -4.81
N PHE A 284 -15.05 -17.81 -4.81
CA PHE A 284 -14.53 -18.78 -3.87
C PHE A 284 -14.77 -18.34 -2.42
N SER A 285 -15.38 -19.24 -1.65
CA SER A 285 -15.68 -19.05 -0.24
C SER A 285 -15.61 -20.38 0.51
N ILE A 286 -15.42 -20.25 1.82
CA ILE A 286 -15.37 -21.36 2.76
C ILE A 286 -16.43 -21.15 3.84
N ASP A 287 -16.92 -22.25 4.41
CA ASP A 287 -17.73 -22.17 5.62
C ASP A 287 -16.80 -22.19 6.84
N SER A 288 -16.53 -21.00 7.38
CA SER A 288 -15.64 -20.78 8.53
C SER A 288 -16.17 -21.40 9.84
N LYS A 289 -17.47 -21.75 9.88
CA LYS A 289 -18.14 -22.31 11.05
C LYS A 289 -17.86 -23.80 11.23
N ILE A 290 -17.52 -24.51 10.15
CA ILE A 290 -17.17 -25.92 10.20
C ILE A 290 -15.75 -26.04 10.76
N LYS A 291 -15.65 -26.40 12.04
CA LYS A 291 -14.38 -26.62 12.74
C LYS A 291 -13.87 -28.05 12.63
N ASP A 292 -14.76 -28.99 12.35
CA ASP A 292 -14.36 -30.38 12.09
C ASP A 292 -13.60 -30.46 10.75
N LYS A 293 -12.39 -31.01 10.79
CA LYS A 293 -11.52 -31.06 9.61
C LYS A 293 -12.08 -32.00 8.55
N GLU A 294 -12.67 -33.13 8.93
CA GLU A 294 -13.17 -34.08 7.93
C GLU A 294 -14.38 -33.53 7.20
N GLU A 295 -15.31 -32.91 7.94
CA GLU A 295 -16.47 -32.24 7.35
C GLU A 295 -16.06 -31.06 6.47
N PHE A 296 -15.11 -30.23 6.92
CA PHE A 296 -14.63 -29.08 6.16
C PHE A 296 -14.01 -29.49 4.81
N ASN A 297 -13.17 -30.52 4.80
CA ASN A 297 -12.49 -31.00 3.60
C ASN A 297 -13.43 -31.76 2.63
N LYS A 298 -14.61 -32.20 3.08
CA LYS A 298 -15.66 -32.78 2.22
C LYS A 298 -16.45 -31.73 1.44
N SER A 299 -16.34 -30.45 1.79
CA SER A 299 -17.02 -29.39 1.06
C SER A 299 -16.51 -29.28 -0.38
N LEU A 300 -17.41 -28.96 -1.31
CA LEU A 300 -17.10 -28.92 -2.75
C LEU A 300 -16.02 -27.88 -3.08
N SER A 301 -16.09 -26.69 -2.48
CA SER A 301 -15.10 -25.63 -2.70
C SER A 301 -13.71 -26.03 -2.21
N VAL A 302 -13.61 -26.62 -1.01
CA VAL A 302 -12.32 -27.07 -0.46
C VAL A 302 -11.77 -28.25 -1.26
N SER A 303 -12.62 -29.16 -1.74
CA SER A 303 -12.21 -30.26 -2.63
C SER A 303 -11.57 -29.76 -3.93
N TYR A 304 -12.13 -28.71 -4.56
CA TYR A 304 -11.51 -28.09 -5.74
C TYR A 304 -10.15 -27.46 -5.42
N LEU A 305 -10.02 -26.80 -4.27
CA LEU A 305 -8.75 -26.25 -3.83
C LEU A 305 -7.71 -27.35 -3.59
N ILE A 306 -8.09 -28.45 -2.94
CA ILE A 306 -7.21 -29.62 -2.73
C ILE A 306 -6.74 -30.17 -4.08
N HIS A 307 -7.65 -30.35 -5.05
CA HIS A 307 -7.29 -30.80 -6.39
C HIS A 307 -6.29 -29.85 -7.05
N GLN A 308 -6.50 -28.54 -6.94
CA GLN A 308 -5.56 -27.55 -7.46
C GLN A 308 -4.19 -27.60 -6.78
N ILE A 309 -4.13 -27.84 -5.46
CA ILE A 309 -2.87 -28.02 -4.73
C ILE A 309 -2.18 -29.32 -5.16
N GLN A 310 -2.93 -30.43 -5.28
CA GLN A 310 -2.38 -31.72 -5.68
C GLN A 310 -1.84 -31.73 -7.12
N TYR A 311 -2.39 -30.88 -7.99
CA TYR A 311 -1.84 -30.65 -9.33
C TYR A 311 -0.39 -30.16 -9.30
N GLU A 312 -0.03 -29.24 -8.38
CA GLU A 312 1.36 -28.77 -8.23
C GLU A 312 2.18 -29.58 -7.20
N LYS A 313 1.53 -30.20 -6.22
CA LYS A 313 2.14 -30.98 -5.13
C LYS A 313 1.39 -32.31 -4.95
N PRO A 314 1.69 -33.35 -5.75
CA PRO A 314 0.95 -34.61 -5.75
C PRO A 314 0.89 -35.33 -4.39
N ASN A 315 1.90 -35.13 -3.54
CA ASN A 315 1.99 -35.74 -2.21
C ASN A 315 1.23 -34.94 -1.12
N PHE A 316 0.46 -33.93 -1.49
CA PHE A 316 -0.31 -33.14 -0.53
C PHE A 316 -1.40 -33.98 0.12
N VAL A 317 -1.37 -34.04 1.45
CA VAL A 317 -2.39 -34.74 2.25
C VAL A 317 -3.66 -33.88 2.27
N PRO A 318 -4.83 -34.41 1.85
CA PRO A 318 -6.08 -33.65 1.69
C PRO A 318 -6.77 -33.35 3.04
N MET A 319 -6.04 -32.69 3.95
CA MET A 319 -6.50 -32.39 5.30
C MET A 319 -6.11 -30.94 5.66
N ILE A 320 -6.84 -30.00 5.07
CA ILE A 320 -6.67 -28.56 5.31
C ILE A 320 -7.32 -28.18 6.66
N ASN A 321 -6.63 -27.33 7.43
CA ASN A 321 -7.20 -26.72 8.62
C ASN A 321 -7.99 -25.45 8.24
N PRO A 322 -9.28 -25.32 8.58
CA PRO A 322 -10.06 -24.11 8.28
C PRO A 322 -9.44 -22.83 8.86
N ASP A 323 -8.77 -22.92 10.02
CA ASP A 323 -8.16 -21.75 10.66
C ASP A 323 -6.94 -21.21 9.89
N ASP A 324 -6.37 -21.98 8.96
CA ASP A 324 -5.22 -21.53 8.18
C ASP A 324 -5.59 -20.45 7.15
N PHE A 325 -6.85 -20.37 6.72
CA PHE A 325 -7.30 -19.37 5.73
C PHE A 325 -7.21 -17.94 6.28
N GLU A 326 -7.56 -17.72 7.55
CA GLU A 326 -7.56 -16.40 8.19
C GLU A 326 -6.18 -15.99 8.74
N LYS A 327 -5.10 -16.61 8.25
CA LYS A 327 -3.73 -16.29 8.65
C LYS A 327 -3.04 -15.38 7.63
N CYS A 328 -2.05 -14.64 8.10
CA CYS A 328 -0.99 -14.08 7.26
C CYS A 328 0.32 -14.78 7.61
N LEU A 329 0.99 -15.35 6.62
CA LEU A 329 2.22 -16.11 6.83
C LEU A 329 3.42 -15.29 6.41
N ILE A 330 4.44 -15.23 7.26
CA ILE A 330 5.77 -14.76 6.89
C ILE A 330 6.47 -15.93 6.18
N VAL A 331 6.74 -15.76 4.89
CA VAL A 331 7.22 -16.84 4.01
C VAL A 331 8.63 -16.57 3.51
N HIS A 332 9.54 -17.50 3.79
CA HIS A 332 10.88 -17.56 3.21
C HIS A 332 10.80 -18.22 1.83
N VAL A 333 10.92 -17.40 0.80
CA VAL A 333 10.94 -17.84 -0.60
C VAL A 333 12.32 -18.32 -1.02
N LYS A 334 12.39 -19.03 -2.15
CA LYS A 334 13.66 -19.34 -2.79
C LYS A 334 14.33 -18.05 -3.25
N LEU A 335 15.65 -17.97 -3.03
CA LEU A 335 16.48 -16.86 -3.47
C LEU A 335 16.94 -17.08 -4.92
N ASP A 336 15.98 -17.22 -5.84
CA ASP A 336 16.22 -17.49 -7.26
C ASP A 336 16.39 -16.21 -8.10
N ASN A 337 16.13 -15.05 -7.50
CA ASN A 337 16.22 -13.74 -8.13
C ASN A 337 17.18 -12.83 -7.34
N LYS A 338 18.12 -12.18 -8.06
CA LYS A 338 19.08 -11.23 -7.47
C LYS A 338 18.39 -10.09 -6.73
N ARG A 339 17.24 -9.60 -7.20
CA ARG A 339 16.48 -8.53 -6.52
C ARG A 339 16.01 -8.97 -5.14
N ILE A 340 15.46 -10.18 -5.02
CA ILE A 340 15.04 -10.74 -3.72
C ILE A 340 16.25 -10.92 -2.81
N ILE A 341 17.38 -11.40 -3.33
CA ILE A 341 18.64 -11.54 -2.59
C ILE A 341 19.10 -10.18 -2.04
N ASN A 342 19.22 -9.18 -2.92
CA ASN A 342 19.75 -7.86 -2.55
C ASN A 342 18.84 -7.15 -1.55
N GLN A 343 17.53 -7.33 -1.69
CA GLN A 343 16.51 -6.81 -0.77
C GLN A 343 16.46 -7.57 0.56
N GLN A 344 17.16 -8.70 0.69
CA GLN A 344 16.95 -9.67 1.77
C GLN A 344 15.45 -9.95 1.97
N GLY A 345 14.78 -10.13 0.83
CA GLY A 345 13.35 -10.10 0.68
C GLY A 345 12.69 -11.38 1.16
N LEU A 346 11.54 -11.20 1.79
CA LEU A 346 10.58 -12.23 2.12
C LEU A 346 9.18 -11.62 1.95
N PHE A 347 8.14 -12.43 2.07
CA PHE A 347 6.79 -11.94 1.86
C PHE A 347 5.89 -12.27 3.04
N LEU A 348 4.96 -11.36 3.33
CA LEU A 348 3.76 -11.69 4.05
C LEU A 348 2.72 -12.17 3.03
N LEU A 349 2.42 -13.47 3.06
CA LEU A 349 1.35 -14.09 2.28
C LEU A 349 0.03 -13.90 3.03
N VAL A 350 -0.84 -13.06 2.49
CA VAL A 350 -2.12 -12.72 3.12
C VAL A 350 -3.20 -13.71 2.70
N GLY A 351 -3.82 -14.35 3.68
CA GLY A 351 -4.96 -15.24 3.48
C GLY A 351 -6.28 -14.48 3.27
N MET A 352 -7.39 -15.15 3.56
CA MET A 352 -8.73 -14.65 3.38
C MET A 352 -9.62 -14.93 4.59
N LYS A 353 -10.71 -14.18 4.73
CA LYS A 353 -11.80 -14.48 5.66
C LYS A 353 -12.71 -15.56 5.06
N GLU A 354 -14.02 -15.39 5.13
CA GLU A 354 -14.97 -16.35 4.54
C GLU A 354 -14.93 -16.35 3.01
N LYS A 355 -14.63 -15.20 2.40
CA LYS A 355 -14.60 -15.03 0.94
C LYS A 355 -13.22 -14.63 0.48
N LYS A 356 -12.82 -15.11 -0.70
CA LYS A 356 -11.56 -14.77 -1.36
C LYS A 356 -11.30 -13.25 -1.47
N VAL A 357 -12.35 -12.47 -1.68
CA VAL A 357 -12.25 -11.01 -1.84
C VAL A 357 -12.01 -10.26 -0.53
N GLU A 358 -12.12 -10.93 0.61
CA GLU A 358 -11.98 -10.36 1.95
C GLU A 358 -10.62 -10.77 2.55
N PRO A 359 -9.61 -9.90 2.55
CA PRO A 359 -8.30 -10.24 3.08
C PRO A 359 -8.32 -10.39 4.60
N THR A 360 -7.43 -11.24 5.11
CA THR A 360 -7.08 -11.30 6.52
C THR A 360 -6.55 -9.95 7.02
N ASP A 361 -6.86 -9.61 8.28
CA ASP A 361 -6.33 -8.40 8.91
C ASP A 361 -4.83 -8.53 9.22
N ILE A 362 -4.03 -7.74 8.52
CA ILE A 362 -2.58 -7.69 8.62
C ILE A 362 -2.13 -7.02 9.94
N LYS A 363 -2.97 -6.17 10.56
CA LYS A 363 -2.62 -5.45 11.79
C LYS A 363 -2.24 -6.42 12.92
N LYS A 364 -2.83 -7.62 12.97
CA LYS A 364 -2.52 -8.68 13.93
C LYS A 364 -1.03 -9.08 13.94
N TYR A 365 -0.32 -8.89 12.82
CA TYR A 365 1.08 -9.29 12.61
C TYR A 365 2.07 -8.12 12.74
N MET A 366 1.59 -6.91 12.97
CA MET A 366 2.44 -5.74 13.19
C MET A 366 3.00 -5.71 14.62
N LYS A 367 4.13 -5.03 14.82
CA LYS A 367 4.75 -4.89 16.14
C LYS A 367 4.06 -3.79 16.95
N TYR A 368 3.67 -4.15 18.18
CA TYR A 368 3.13 -3.24 19.18
C TYR A 368 4.05 -3.14 20.40
N LYS A 369 4.05 -1.97 21.04
CA LYS A 369 4.68 -1.70 22.34
C LYS A 369 3.68 -0.95 23.19
N ASN A 370 3.40 -1.46 24.39
CA ASN A 370 2.39 -0.91 25.30
C ASN A 370 1.03 -0.71 24.61
N ASN A 371 0.59 -1.72 23.84
CA ASN A 371 -0.63 -1.71 23.00
C ASN A 371 -0.67 -0.65 21.89
N LYS A 372 0.44 0.04 21.60
CA LYS A 372 0.56 1.00 20.49
C LYS A 372 1.41 0.43 19.37
N ARG A 373 0.96 0.62 18.13
CA ARG A 373 1.75 0.28 16.95
C ARG A 373 2.92 1.26 16.87
N ILE A 374 4.13 0.73 16.83
CA ILE A 374 5.34 1.54 16.64
C ILE A 374 5.45 1.87 15.15
N VAL A 375 5.52 3.15 14.80
CA VAL A 375 5.73 3.62 13.43
C VAL A 375 6.88 4.59 13.40
N PHE A 376 7.92 4.26 12.62
CA PHE A 376 9.04 5.17 12.40
C PHE A 376 8.69 6.05 11.21
N ILE A 377 8.76 7.37 11.38
CA ILE A 377 8.39 8.33 10.35
C ILE A 377 9.60 9.15 9.90
N ILE A 378 9.72 9.36 8.60
CA ILE A 378 10.79 10.09 7.96
C ILE A 378 10.17 11.32 7.30
N ASN A 379 10.55 12.52 7.76
CA ASN A 379 10.14 13.75 7.11
C ASN A 379 10.77 13.85 5.69
N HIS A 380 10.00 14.31 4.70
CA HIS A 380 10.46 14.51 3.32
C HIS A 380 11.79 15.26 3.23
N LYS A 381 12.03 16.25 4.12
CA LYS A 381 13.29 17.03 4.17
C LYS A 381 14.52 16.20 4.49
N ASN A 382 14.36 15.05 5.16
CA ASN A 382 15.46 14.20 5.58
C ASN A 382 15.73 13.03 4.61
N LYS A 383 14.79 12.73 3.69
CA LYS A 383 14.89 11.57 2.79
C LYS A 383 16.16 11.59 1.95
N SER A 384 16.45 12.71 1.27
CA SER A 384 17.64 12.86 0.43
C SER A 384 18.94 12.65 1.21
N LYS A 385 19.05 13.24 2.40
CA LYS A 385 20.21 13.03 3.29
C LYS A 385 20.38 11.56 3.68
N ILE A 386 19.28 10.89 4.06
CA ILE A 386 19.32 9.48 4.47
C ILE A 386 19.73 8.58 3.28
N LEU A 387 19.22 8.86 2.08
CA LEU A 387 19.61 8.13 0.87
C LEU A 387 21.10 8.28 0.57
N GLN A 388 21.69 9.46 0.74
CA GLN A 388 23.13 9.67 0.59
C GLN A 388 23.93 8.87 1.64
N GLU A 389 23.49 8.85 2.90
CA GLU A 389 24.13 8.05 3.95
C GLU A 389 24.05 6.53 3.66
N LEU A 390 22.93 6.06 3.09
CA LEU A 390 22.74 4.67 2.66
C LEU A 390 23.56 4.30 1.42
N ASP A 391 23.71 5.23 0.47
CA ASP A 391 24.49 5.04 -0.75
C ASP A 391 25.98 4.78 -0.44
N ILE A 392 26.53 5.47 0.57
CA ILE A 392 27.89 5.22 1.09
C ILE A 392 28.05 3.77 1.62
N MET A 393 26.96 3.16 2.09
CA MET A 393 26.93 1.76 2.54
C MET A 393 26.59 0.77 1.41
N ASN A 394 26.58 1.21 0.14
CA ASN A 394 26.13 0.45 -1.02
C ASN A 394 24.66 0.00 -0.96
N ILE A 395 23.82 0.71 -0.20
CA ILE A 395 22.36 0.50 -0.21
C ILE A 395 21.76 1.61 -1.09
N ASN A 396 21.68 1.34 -2.39
CA ASN A 396 21.22 2.28 -3.41
C ASN A 396 20.36 1.60 -4.48
N LYS A 397 19.78 2.41 -5.39
CA LYS A 397 18.85 1.92 -6.43
C LYS A 397 19.49 0.83 -7.29
N GLY A 398 20.74 1.00 -7.74
CA GLY A 398 21.44 0.00 -8.56
C GLY A 398 21.76 -1.31 -7.83
N TYR A 399 21.92 -1.28 -6.51
CA TYR A 399 22.05 -2.51 -5.70
C TYR A 399 20.68 -3.16 -5.45
N ILE A 400 19.66 -2.38 -5.07
CA ILE A 400 18.33 -2.89 -4.72
C ILE A 400 17.57 -3.46 -5.93
N TYR A 401 17.75 -2.84 -7.09
CA TYR A 401 17.16 -3.24 -8.37
C TYR A 401 18.30 -3.58 -9.35
N PRO A 402 18.77 -4.84 -9.36
CA PRO A 402 19.91 -5.28 -10.18
C PRO A 402 19.58 -5.42 -11.68
N GLU A 403 18.34 -5.13 -12.09
CA GLU A 403 17.91 -5.07 -13.48
C GLU A 403 18.71 -3.99 -14.24
N ILE A 404 19.11 -4.30 -15.48
CA ILE A 404 20.05 -3.45 -16.22
C ILE A 404 19.54 -2.03 -16.45
N ASP A 405 18.23 -1.88 -16.64
CA ASP A 405 17.59 -0.58 -16.85
C ASP A 405 17.69 0.30 -15.58
N ASP A 406 17.44 -0.27 -14.41
CA ASP A 406 17.54 0.43 -13.12
C ASP A 406 18.99 0.81 -12.79
N VAL A 407 19.94 -0.08 -13.08
CA VAL A 407 21.37 0.18 -12.92
C VAL A 407 21.82 1.30 -13.85
N ALA A 408 21.40 1.29 -15.11
CA ALA A 408 21.73 2.34 -16.08
C ALA A 408 21.16 3.70 -15.67
N GLU A 409 19.91 3.73 -15.19
CA GLU A 409 19.27 4.95 -14.67
C GLU A 409 20.02 5.51 -13.46
N TYR A 410 20.42 4.66 -12.52
CA TYR A 410 21.22 5.05 -11.36
C TYR A 410 22.59 5.63 -11.77
N ILE A 411 23.32 4.95 -12.66
CA ILE A 411 24.63 5.41 -13.15
C ILE A 411 24.50 6.78 -13.82
N LYS A 412 23.49 6.94 -14.69
CA LYS A 412 23.20 8.21 -15.36
C LYS A 412 23.03 9.33 -14.33
N ASN A 413 22.14 9.16 -13.37
CA ASN A 413 21.84 10.17 -12.35
C ASN A 413 23.04 10.51 -11.46
N ASN A 414 23.94 9.56 -11.21
CA ASN A 414 25.13 9.80 -10.41
C ASN A 414 26.24 10.52 -11.18
N ILE A 415 26.47 10.20 -12.46
CA ILE A 415 27.48 10.89 -13.28
C ILE A 415 27.10 12.37 -13.45
N TYR A 416 25.83 12.67 -13.73
CA TYR A 416 25.37 14.07 -13.85
C TYR A 416 25.59 14.89 -12.58
N LYS A 417 25.44 14.29 -11.39
CA LYS A 417 25.66 14.98 -10.11
C LYS A 417 27.12 15.35 -9.87
N ILE A 418 28.07 14.60 -10.43
CA ILE A 418 29.51 14.87 -10.30
C ILE A 418 29.92 16.09 -11.14
N GLU A 419 29.22 16.37 -12.24
CA GLU A 419 29.51 17.53 -13.12
C GLU A 419 28.96 18.86 -12.56
N GLU A 420 28.01 18.83 -11.61
CA GLU A 420 27.39 20.02 -11.01
C GLU A 420 28.01 20.46 -9.66
N THR A 421 28.96 19.68 -9.12
CA THR A 421 29.72 19.99 -7.88
C THR A 421 31.14 20.41 -8.20
#